data_AF-A0A0V0Q1W2-F1
#
_entry.id   AF-A0A0V0Q1W2-F1
#
_cell.length_a   1.000
_cell.length_b   1.000
_cell.length_c   1.000
_cell.angle_alpha   90.00
_cell.angle_beta   90.00
_cell.angle_gamma   90.00
#
_symmetry.space_group_name_H-M   'P 1'
#
loop_
_entity.id
_entity.type
_entity.pdbx_description
1 polymer ?
#
loop_
_entity_poly.entity_id
_entity_poly.type
_entity_poly.pdbx_seq_one_letter_code
_entity_poly.pdbx_strand_id
1 'polypeptide(L)'
;MEQPGPQPGPHASDPTASWQRYDWRESFFAPGFVILQALTRGGRTASGAGQDRDEAFDRCAGETAEILALAAFRASGGVFEPWRDGLAAHPDPEPAREAAMDEACERRAVAEWWLGRRPARPVAADWIRQAGLAARLDRARDGAALRRRTDWWQIEGAGGPRTMICRSMSPEGQDPVLGYGAHRDPVRAAEKALRELLLMELNLMELLAARSFGCEGALQPVRNRIRGYARRSALLFPEAAAIHPEPPGDADSSGCFDTPPACHEISPPEGPLSVWICRPDLPAPLFTDEAGLPYL
;
A
#
# COMPACT_ATOMS: atom_id res chain seq x y z
N MET A 1 5.70 -11.10 -55.65
CA MET A 1 6.80 -11.17 -54.67
C MET A 1 6.40 -10.25 -53.53
N GLU A 2 5.57 -10.77 -52.63
CA GLU A 2 5.07 -10.02 -51.46
C GLU A 2 6.22 -9.84 -50.48
N GLN A 3 6.44 -8.60 -50.03
CA GLN A 3 7.38 -8.33 -48.95
C GLN A 3 6.79 -8.91 -47.66
N PRO A 4 7.58 -9.66 -46.86
CA PRO A 4 7.13 -10.09 -45.56
C PRO A 4 6.91 -8.84 -44.70
N GLY A 5 5.72 -8.73 -44.12
CA GLY A 5 5.39 -7.70 -43.15
C GLY A 5 6.35 -7.72 -41.96
N PRO A 6 6.48 -6.60 -41.22
CA PRO A 6 7.40 -6.49 -40.10
C PRO A 6 7.12 -7.62 -39.09
N GLN A 7 8.14 -8.44 -38.84
CA GLN A 7 8.10 -9.39 -37.74
C GLN A 7 7.93 -8.60 -36.43
N PRO A 8 7.01 -8.99 -35.55
CA PRO A 8 6.92 -8.40 -34.22
C PRO A 8 8.29 -8.55 -33.54
N GLY A 9 8.83 -7.44 -33.06
CA GLY A 9 10.07 -7.41 -32.30
C GLY A 9 10.00 -8.29 -31.05
N PRO A 10 11.14 -8.57 -30.40
CA PRO A 10 11.20 -9.41 -29.21
C PRO A 10 10.18 -8.90 -28.18
N HIS A 11 9.30 -9.81 -27.74
CA HIS A 11 8.25 -9.50 -26.77
C HIS A 11 8.82 -8.77 -25.56
N ALA A 12 8.21 -7.63 -25.23
CA ALA A 12 8.37 -6.92 -23.96
C ALA A 12 8.44 -7.94 -22.81
N SER A 13 9.46 -7.83 -21.95
CA SER A 13 9.70 -8.85 -20.92
C SER A 13 8.53 -8.91 -19.94
N ASP A 14 7.76 -9.99 -20.02
CA ASP A 14 6.71 -10.35 -19.05
C ASP A 14 7.29 -10.31 -17.62
N PRO A 15 6.78 -9.45 -16.72
CA PRO A 15 7.30 -9.33 -15.35
C PRO A 15 7.26 -10.66 -14.60
N THR A 16 6.30 -11.53 -14.93
CA THR A 16 6.12 -12.83 -14.28
C THR A 16 7.23 -13.82 -14.64
N ALA A 17 7.96 -13.60 -15.74
CA ALA A 17 9.13 -14.40 -16.09
C ALA A 17 10.26 -14.29 -15.04
N SER A 18 10.22 -13.27 -14.18
CA SER A 18 11.14 -13.08 -13.07
C SER A 18 10.76 -13.87 -11.80
N TRP A 19 9.58 -14.50 -11.77
CA TRP A 19 9.11 -15.25 -10.60
C TRP A 19 9.84 -16.59 -10.48
N GLN A 20 10.34 -16.88 -9.28
CA GLN A 20 10.91 -18.17 -8.91
C GLN A 20 9.82 -19.13 -8.41
N ARG A 21 8.87 -18.59 -7.65
CA ARG A 21 7.69 -19.29 -7.14
C ARG A 21 6.57 -18.27 -6.93
N TYR A 22 5.33 -18.73 -6.98
CA TYR A 22 4.16 -17.94 -6.61
C TYR A 22 3.14 -18.83 -5.92
N ASP A 23 2.39 -18.23 -4.99
CA ASP A 23 1.42 -18.93 -4.16
C ASP A 23 0.15 -18.08 -4.02
N TRP A 24 -1.01 -18.71 -4.24
CA TRP A 24 -2.29 -18.14 -3.86
C TRP A 24 -2.46 -18.32 -2.36
N ARG A 25 -2.61 -17.20 -1.65
CA ARG A 25 -2.66 -17.17 -0.18
C ARG A 25 -4.13 -17.09 0.26
N GLU A 26 -4.47 -17.94 1.22
CA GLU A 26 -5.76 -17.89 1.89
C GLU A 26 -5.63 -17.08 3.18
N SER A 27 -6.59 -16.19 3.44
CA SER A 27 -6.68 -15.44 4.68
C SER A 27 -7.77 -16.01 5.58
N PHE A 28 -7.44 -16.39 6.81
CA PHE A 28 -8.47 -16.79 7.79
C PHE A 28 -9.18 -15.59 8.45
N PHE A 29 -8.69 -14.38 8.21
CA PHE A 29 -9.33 -13.12 8.60
C PHE A 29 -10.26 -12.57 7.52
N ALA A 30 -9.94 -12.85 6.25
CA ALA A 30 -10.69 -12.39 5.08
C ALA A 30 -10.69 -13.44 3.95
N PRO A 31 -11.42 -14.57 4.09
CA PRO A 31 -11.39 -15.67 3.13
C PRO A 31 -11.97 -15.31 1.74
N GLY A 32 -12.86 -14.32 1.69
CA GLY A 32 -13.44 -13.82 0.44
C GLY A 32 -12.50 -12.90 -0.35
N PHE A 33 -11.28 -12.65 0.13
CA PHE A 33 -10.29 -11.81 -0.53
C PHE A 33 -9.19 -12.65 -1.16
N VAL A 34 -8.90 -12.40 -2.44
CA VAL A 34 -7.93 -13.18 -3.21
C VAL A 34 -6.57 -12.52 -3.12
N ILE A 35 -5.55 -13.29 -2.73
CA ILE A 35 -4.19 -12.79 -2.57
C ILE A 35 -3.20 -13.70 -3.30
N LEU A 36 -2.31 -13.08 -4.08
CA LEU A 36 -1.19 -13.73 -4.77
C LEU A 36 0.12 -13.16 -4.20
N GLN A 37 1.05 -14.04 -3.84
CA GLN A 37 2.42 -13.65 -3.51
C GLN A 37 3.40 -14.33 -4.47
N ALA A 38 4.34 -13.58 -5.01
CA ALA A 38 5.39 -14.09 -5.89
C ALA A 38 6.77 -13.73 -5.34
N LEU A 39 7.67 -14.72 -5.29
CA LEU A 39 9.09 -14.49 -4.99
C LEU A 39 9.83 -14.29 -6.31
N THR A 40 10.42 -13.12 -6.50
CA THR A 40 11.28 -12.81 -7.66
C THR A 40 12.63 -13.51 -7.53
N ARG A 41 13.31 -13.75 -8.65
CA ARG A 41 14.70 -14.29 -8.69
C ARG A 41 15.70 -13.42 -7.91
N GLY A 42 15.40 -12.14 -7.72
CA GLY A 42 16.18 -11.22 -6.89
C GLY A 42 15.94 -11.36 -5.37
N GLY A 43 15.14 -12.34 -4.94
CA GLY A 43 14.85 -12.59 -3.52
C GLY A 43 13.87 -11.61 -2.89
N ARG A 44 13.13 -10.84 -3.71
CA ARG A 44 12.10 -9.89 -3.28
C ARG A 44 10.72 -10.47 -3.49
N THR A 45 9.79 -10.21 -2.57
CA THR A 45 8.38 -10.63 -2.69
C THR A 45 7.55 -9.51 -3.31
N ALA A 46 6.73 -9.84 -4.29
CA ALA A 46 5.63 -9.02 -4.79
C ALA A 46 4.30 -9.60 -4.29
N SER A 47 3.33 -8.76 -3.96
CA SER A 47 2.01 -9.16 -3.45
C SER A 47 0.88 -8.44 -4.19
N GLY A 48 -0.08 -9.21 -4.70
CA GLY A 48 -1.28 -8.65 -5.29
C GLY A 48 -2.52 -9.13 -4.56
N ALA A 49 -3.49 -8.25 -4.40
CA ALA A 49 -4.67 -8.50 -3.59
C ALA A 49 -5.90 -7.90 -4.27
N GLY A 50 -6.99 -8.67 -4.42
CA GLY A 50 -8.18 -8.24 -5.15
C GLY A 50 -9.44 -9.03 -4.81
N GLN A 51 -10.55 -8.62 -5.44
CA GLN A 51 -11.83 -9.33 -5.29
C GLN A 51 -11.84 -10.67 -6.05
N ASP A 52 -10.99 -10.78 -7.07
CA ASP A 52 -10.82 -11.98 -7.87
C ASP A 52 -9.33 -12.22 -8.19
N ARG A 53 -9.08 -13.30 -8.92
CA ARG A 53 -7.72 -13.72 -9.29
C ARG A 53 -7.08 -12.78 -10.30
N ASP A 54 -7.84 -12.17 -11.20
CA ASP A 54 -7.29 -11.33 -12.25
C ASP A 54 -6.80 -10.01 -11.64
N GLU A 55 -7.61 -9.38 -10.78
CA GLU A 55 -7.19 -8.20 -10.02
C GLU A 55 -5.95 -8.46 -9.14
N ALA A 56 -5.93 -9.60 -8.46
CA ALA A 56 -4.80 -9.99 -7.61
C ALA A 56 -3.55 -10.27 -8.46
N PHE A 57 -3.71 -10.89 -9.63
CA PHE A 57 -2.61 -11.15 -10.56
C PHE A 57 -2.03 -9.85 -11.11
N ASP A 58 -2.86 -8.96 -11.65
CA ASP A 58 -2.43 -7.69 -12.24
C ASP A 58 -1.69 -6.81 -11.24
N ARG A 59 -2.18 -6.75 -9.99
CA ARG A 59 -1.49 -6.02 -8.91
C ARG A 59 -0.15 -6.66 -8.54
N CYS A 60 -0.07 -7.99 -8.49
CA CYS A 60 1.18 -8.70 -8.22
C CYS A 60 2.21 -8.49 -9.34
N ALA A 61 1.75 -8.48 -10.60
CA ALA A 61 2.57 -8.16 -11.76
C ALA A 61 3.05 -6.70 -11.74
N GLY A 62 2.18 -5.76 -11.34
CA GLY A 62 2.52 -4.36 -11.11
C GLY A 62 3.65 -4.19 -10.08
N GLU A 63 3.49 -4.74 -8.87
CA GLU A 63 4.53 -4.67 -7.83
C GLU A 63 5.81 -5.38 -8.27
N THR A 64 5.70 -6.45 -9.07
CA THR A 64 6.88 -7.09 -9.67
C THR A 64 7.64 -6.14 -10.60
N ALA A 65 6.93 -5.40 -11.47
CA ALA A 65 7.55 -4.42 -12.35
C ALA A 65 8.23 -3.29 -11.55
N GLU A 66 7.60 -2.82 -10.47
CA GLU A 66 8.21 -1.85 -9.55
C GLU A 66 9.52 -2.37 -8.95
N ILE A 67 9.52 -3.61 -8.44
CA ILE A 67 10.71 -4.25 -7.86
C ILE A 67 11.85 -4.33 -8.89
N LEU A 68 11.56 -4.78 -10.10
CA LEU A 68 12.56 -4.97 -11.16
C LEU A 68 13.12 -3.64 -11.65
N ALA A 69 12.26 -2.66 -11.92
CA ALA A 69 12.67 -1.33 -12.37
C ALA A 69 13.48 -0.61 -11.29
N LEU A 70 13.07 -0.71 -10.01
CA LEU A 70 13.81 -0.13 -8.90
C LEU A 70 15.18 -0.78 -8.71
N ALA A 71 15.30 -2.10 -8.90
CA ALA A 71 16.58 -2.79 -8.84
C ALA A 71 17.54 -2.31 -9.94
N ALA A 72 17.05 -2.15 -11.17
CA ALA A 72 17.83 -1.61 -12.29
C ALA A 72 18.24 -0.15 -12.04
N PHE A 73 17.31 0.70 -11.58
CA PHE A 73 17.57 2.09 -11.22
C PHE A 73 18.65 2.22 -10.16
N ARG A 74 18.63 1.38 -9.12
CA ARG A 74 19.69 1.34 -8.09
C ARG A 74 21.02 0.88 -8.64
N ALA A 75 21.03 -0.11 -9.53
CA ALA A 75 22.25 -0.59 -10.17
C ALA A 75 22.91 0.49 -11.04
N SER A 76 22.15 1.43 -11.60
CA SER A 76 22.66 2.60 -12.31
C SER A 76 23.02 3.80 -11.41
N GLY A 77 23.02 3.63 -10.09
CA GLY A 77 23.34 4.69 -9.12
C GLY A 77 22.16 5.57 -8.70
N GLY A 78 20.93 5.18 -9.06
CA GLY A 78 19.70 5.83 -8.61
C GLY A 78 19.47 5.64 -7.11
N VAL A 79 18.90 6.67 -6.47
CA VAL A 79 18.57 6.68 -5.04
C VAL A 79 17.06 6.71 -4.88
N PHE A 80 16.54 5.79 -4.07
CA PHE A 80 15.14 5.68 -3.67
C PHE A 80 15.07 5.49 -2.16
N GLU A 81 14.41 6.44 -1.52
CA GLU A 81 14.04 6.35 -0.12
C GLU A 81 12.58 5.83 -0.04
N PRO A 82 12.33 4.59 0.46
CA PRO A 82 11.00 4.24 0.96
C PRO A 82 10.68 5.23 2.08
N TRP A 83 9.57 5.23 2.79
CA TRP A 83 9.25 6.30 3.77
C TRP A 83 9.07 7.72 3.24
N ARG A 84 9.59 8.10 2.07
CA ARG A 84 9.41 9.42 1.46
C ARG A 84 9.02 9.37 -0.01
N ASP A 85 9.71 8.58 -0.82
CA ASP A 85 9.52 8.56 -2.26
C ASP A 85 8.37 7.63 -2.64
N GLY A 86 7.58 8.00 -3.65
CA GLY A 86 6.54 7.13 -4.20
C GLY A 86 7.05 6.36 -5.42
N LEU A 87 6.49 5.17 -5.64
CA LEU A 87 6.86 4.24 -6.71
C LEU A 87 5.61 3.50 -7.19
N ALA A 88 5.23 3.68 -8.46
CA ALA A 88 4.05 3.00 -8.98
C ALA A 88 4.25 2.48 -10.40
N ALA A 89 3.64 1.32 -10.69
CA ALA A 89 3.52 0.75 -12.03
C ALA A 89 2.09 0.86 -12.58
N HIS A 90 1.98 1.15 -13.88
CA HIS A 90 0.72 1.09 -14.62
C HIS A 90 1.00 0.88 -16.12
N PRO A 91 0.08 0.25 -16.90
CA PRO A 91 0.22 0.16 -18.36
C PRO A 91 0.37 1.53 -19.03
N ASP A 92 -0.43 2.49 -18.58
CA ASP A 92 -0.36 3.89 -19.03
C ASP A 92 0.60 4.72 -18.16
N PRO A 93 1.51 5.53 -18.74
CA PRO A 93 2.49 6.31 -17.98
C PRO A 93 1.89 7.37 -17.06
N GLU A 94 0.82 8.05 -17.48
CA GLU A 94 0.26 9.15 -16.70
C GLU A 94 -0.41 8.67 -15.40
N PRO A 95 -1.24 7.60 -15.39
CA PRO A 95 -1.70 7.00 -14.15
C PRO A 95 -0.59 6.45 -13.26
N ALA A 96 0.51 5.91 -13.81
CA ALA A 96 1.68 5.50 -13.01
C ALA A 96 2.31 6.71 -12.30
N ARG A 97 2.49 7.82 -13.03
CA ARG A 97 3.00 9.08 -12.46
C ARG A 97 2.09 9.62 -11.36
N GLU A 98 0.77 9.67 -11.60
CA GLU A 98 -0.21 10.11 -10.59
C GLU A 98 -0.19 9.20 -9.36
N ALA A 99 -0.11 7.87 -9.53
CA ALA A 99 -0.07 6.93 -8.42
C ALA A 99 1.22 7.04 -7.59
N ALA A 100 2.37 7.26 -8.24
CA ALA A 100 3.64 7.51 -7.56
C ALA A 100 3.62 8.85 -6.80
N MET A 101 2.94 9.87 -7.34
CA MET A 101 2.69 11.14 -6.64
C MET A 101 1.83 10.91 -5.39
N ASP A 102 0.71 10.20 -5.53
CA ASP A 102 -0.19 9.87 -4.43
C ASP A 102 0.55 9.12 -3.31
N GLU A 103 1.40 8.15 -3.65
CA GLU A 103 2.18 7.41 -2.66
C GLU A 103 3.22 8.29 -1.94
N ALA A 104 3.88 9.22 -2.65
CA ALA A 104 4.77 10.17 -1.99
C ALA A 104 3.99 11.06 -0.99
N CYS A 105 2.78 11.49 -1.36
CA CYS A 105 1.89 12.26 -0.50
C CYS A 105 1.43 11.44 0.72
N GLU A 106 1.06 10.18 0.50
CA GLU A 106 0.74 9.22 1.55
C GLU A 106 1.90 9.12 2.54
N ARG A 107 3.10 8.94 2.02
CA ARG A 107 4.31 8.72 2.81
C ARG A 107 4.59 9.89 3.75
N ARG A 108 4.44 11.12 3.24
CA ARG A 108 4.53 12.36 4.03
C ARG A 108 3.44 12.41 5.10
N ALA A 109 2.18 12.24 4.72
CA ALA A 109 1.05 12.38 5.63
C ALA A 109 1.13 11.36 6.78
N VAL A 110 1.43 10.10 6.47
CA VAL A 110 1.59 9.02 7.46
C VAL A 110 2.81 9.28 8.35
N ALA A 111 3.93 9.77 7.82
CA ALA A 111 5.08 10.13 8.66
C ALA A 111 4.76 11.27 9.63
N GLU A 112 4.10 12.33 9.18
CA GLU A 112 3.70 13.44 10.05
C GLU A 112 2.68 12.99 11.11
N TRP A 113 1.71 12.17 10.74
CA TRP A 113 0.75 11.57 11.68
C TRP A 113 1.43 10.67 12.69
N TRP A 114 2.29 9.76 12.23
CA TRP A 114 3.01 8.83 13.07
C TRP A 114 3.82 9.57 14.12
N LEU A 115 4.49 10.66 13.74
CA LEU A 115 5.30 11.50 14.63
C LEU A 115 4.46 12.47 15.49
N GLY A 116 3.14 12.43 15.43
CA GLY A 116 2.24 13.28 16.24
C GLY A 116 2.18 14.74 15.79
N ARG A 117 2.67 15.05 14.59
CA ARG A 117 2.68 16.42 14.02
C ARG A 117 1.36 16.75 13.32
N ARG A 118 0.56 15.74 13.01
CA ARG A 118 -0.67 15.85 12.25
C ARG A 118 -1.71 14.87 12.81
N PRO A 119 -2.92 15.33 13.18
CA PRO A 119 -3.92 14.44 13.73
C PRO A 119 -4.58 13.60 12.62
N ALA A 120 -5.22 12.51 13.03
CA ALA A 120 -6.16 11.77 12.20
C ALA A 120 -7.54 11.78 12.85
N ARG A 121 -8.59 11.89 12.03
CA ARG A 121 -9.98 11.93 12.49
C ARG A 121 -10.73 10.66 12.08
N PRO A 122 -11.55 10.08 12.96
CA PRO A 122 -12.32 8.89 12.62
C PRO A 122 -13.30 9.21 11.49
N VAL A 123 -13.49 8.26 10.58
CA VAL A 123 -14.46 8.39 9.48
C VAL A 123 -15.82 7.87 9.96
N ALA A 124 -16.89 8.60 9.64
CA ALA A 124 -18.24 8.27 10.07
C ALA A 124 -18.73 6.94 9.45
N ALA A 125 -19.36 6.10 10.27
CA ALA A 125 -19.79 4.75 9.87
C ALA A 125 -20.85 4.77 8.76
N ASP A 126 -21.71 5.78 8.73
CA ASP A 126 -22.69 5.96 7.66
C ASP A 126 -22.05 6.38 6.34
N TRP A 127 -21.00 7.21 6.35
CA TRP A 127 -20.19 7.49 5.16
C TRP A 127 -19.55 6.21 4.62
N ILE A 128 -18.94 5.38 5.48
CA ILE A 128 -18.34 4.08 5.11
C ILE A 128 -19.38 3.16 4.43
N ARG A 129 -20.61 3.14 4.94
CA ARG A 129 -21.71 2.38 4.31
C ARG A 129 -22.12 2.95 2.97
N GLN A 130 -22.31 4.27 2.86
CA GLN A 130 -22.70 4.95 1.62
C GLN A 130 -21.64 4.79 0.52
N ALA A 131 -20.36 4.80 0.89
CA ALA A 131 -19.23 4.54 -0.01
C ALA A 131 -19.12 3.06 -0.45
N GLY A 132 -19.94 2.16 0.10
CA GLY A 132 -19.90 0.72 -0.21
C GLY A 132 -18.72 -0.04 0.40
N LEU A 133 -17.91 0.62 1.23
CA LEU A 133 -16.73 0.04 1.88
C LEU A 133 -17.11 -1.02 2.91
N ALA A 134 -18.19 -0.79 3.67
CA ALA A 134 -18.72 -1.77 4.63
C ALA A 134 -19.09 -3.09 3.93
N ALA A 135 -19.84 -3.01 2.82
CA ALA A 135 -20.25 -4.19 2.06
C ALA A 135 -19.06 -4.94 1.42
N ARG A 136 -17.99 -4.22 1.02
CA ARG A 136 -16.75 -4.83 0.52
C ARG A 136 -16.00 -5.56 1.63
N LEU A 137 -15.90 -4.95 2.82
CA LEU A 137 -15.29 -5.58 3.98
C LEU A 137 -16.07 -6.83 4.40
N ASP A 138 -17.40 -6.76 4.44
CA ASP A 138 -18.26 -7.90 4.79
C ASP A 138 -18.04 -9.08 3.83
N ARG A 139 -17.98 -8.81 2.52
CA ARG A 139 -17.65 -9.84 1.52
C ARG A 139 -16.25 -10.43 1.72
N ALA A 140 -15.25 -9.58 1.94
CA ALA A 140 -13.89 -10.05 2.19
C ALA A 140 -13.83 -10.96 3.44
N ARG A 141 -14.61 -10.65 4.47
CA ARG A 141 -14.65 -11.37 5.75
C ARG A 141 -15.67 -12.50 5.83
N ASP A 142 -16.42 -12.76 4.76
CA ASP A 142 -17.39 -13.83 4.77
C ASP A 142 -16.69 -15.18 5.02
N GLY A 143 -17.22 -15.95 5.96
CA GLY A 143 -16.60 -17.20 6.43
C GLY A 143 -15.32 -17.07 7.27
N ALA A 144 -14.92 -15.86 7.70
CA ALA A 144 -13.70 -15.67 8.49
C ALA A 144 -13.71 -16.49 9.79
N ALA A 145 -12.64 -17.27 10.01
CA ALA A 145 -12.48 -18.10 11.20
C ALA A 145 -12.18 -17.25 12.45
N LEU A 146 -11.47 -16.13 12.28
CA LEU A 146 -11.18 -15.18 13.36
C LEU A 146 -11.73 -13.80 13.01
N ARG A 147 -12.68 -13.34 13.82
CA ARG A 147 -13.28 -12.01 13.67
C ARG A 147 -12.29 -10.93 14.09
N ARG A 148 -12.36 -9.80 13.40
CA ARG A 148 -11.61 -8.60 13.74
C ARG A 148 -12.53 -7.38 13.65
N ARG A 149 -12.21 -6.34 14.40
CA ARG A 149 -12.80 -5.00 14.23
C ARG A 149 -12.02 -4.26 13.16
N THR A 150 -12.70 -3.50 12.32
CA THR A 150 -12.06 -2.66 11.30
C THR A 150 -12.70 -1.30 11.26
N ASP A 151 -11.86 -0.28 11.29
CA ASP A 151 -12.23 1.12 11.41
C ASP A 151 -11.36 1.96 10.46
N TRP A 152 -11.83 3.16 10.11
CA TRP A 152 -11.11 4.09 9.24
C TRP A 152 -10.88 5.44 9.91
N TRP A 153 -9.74 6.05 9.59
CA TRP A 153 -9.41 7.43 9.90
C TRP A 153 -8.92 8.14 8.64
N GLN A 154 -9.11 9.45 8.58
CA GLN A 154 -8.46 10.31 7.61
C GLN A 154 -7.40 11.14 8.32
N ILE A 155 -6.18 11.17 7.78
CA ILE A 155 -5.13 12.09 8.24
C ILE A 155 -5.49 13.50 7.76
N GLU A 156 -5.47 14.49 8.65
CA GLU A 156 -5.78 15.87 8.26
C GLU A 156 -4.73 16.41 7.28
N GLY A 157 -5.16 17.13 6.25
CA GLY A 157 -4.25 17.71 5.27
C GLY A 157 -4.87 18.91 4.59
N ALA A 158 -4.05 19.95 4.36
CA ALA A 158 -4.42 21.10 3.56
C ALA A 158 -4.11 20.79 2.09
N GLY A 159 -5.15 20.58 1.28
CA GLY A 159 -4.99 20.26 -0.14
C GLY A 159 -4.39 18.89 -0.44
N GLY A 160 -4.31 18.55 -1.73
CA GLY A 160 -3.76 17.28 -2.22
C GLY A 160 -4.66 16.06 -2.01
N PRO A 161 -4.13 14.85 -2.24
CA PRO A 161 -4.88 13.60 -2.07
C PRO A 161 -5.26 13.38 -0.60
N ARG A 162 -6.41 12.74 -0.39
CA ARG A 162 -6.85 12.34 0.95
C ARG A 162 -6.11 11.09 1.37
N THR A 163 -5.46 11.13 2.53
CA THR A 163 -4.77 9.96 3.09
C THR A 163 -5.63 9.30 4.16
N MET A 164 -5.95 8.04 3.93
CA MET A 164 -6.76 7.20 4.80
C MET A 164 -5.89 6.19 5.54
N ILE A 165 -6.27 5.89 6.77
CA ILE A 165 -5.76 4.79 7.57
C ILE A 165 -6.90 3.81 7.77
N CYS A 166 -6.69 2.55 7.41
CA CYS A 166 -7.59 1.46 7.78
C CYS A 166 -6.91 0.63 8.85
N ARG A 167 -7.58 0.40 9.98
CA ARG A 167 -7.03 -0.34 11.11
C ARG A 167 -7.84 -1.60 11.32
N SER A 168 -7.16 -2.71 11.58
CA SER A 168 -7.79 -3.90 12.12
C SER A 168 -7.17 -4.40 13.40
N MET A 169 -7.99 -4.91 14.31
CA MET A 169 -7.58 -5.47 15.60
C MET A 169 -8.52 -6.61 16.03
N SER A 170 -8.10 -7.42 17.00
CA SER A 170 -9.01 -8.39 17.62
C SER A 170 -10.22 -7.70 18.28
N PRO A 171 -11.29 -8.43 18.60
CA PRO A 171 -12.43 -7.90 19.36
C PRO A 171 -12.00 -7.29 20.71
N GLU A 172 -10.94 -7.84 21.32
CA GLU A 172 -10.33 -7.37 22.57
C GLU A 172 -9.37 -6.18 22.36
N GLY A 173 -9.12 -5.77 21.12
CA GLY A 173 -8.24 -4.67 20.77
C GLY A 173 -6.76 -5.05 20.68
N GLN A 174 -6.45 -6.34 20.54
CA GLN A 174 -5.09 -6.84 20.42
C GLN A 174 -4.61 -6.95 18.98
N ASP A 175 -3.29 -7.08 18.82
CA ASP A 175 -2.58 -7.25 17.55
C ASP A 175 -3.09 -6.30 16.44
N PRO A 176 -3.03 -4.98 16.66
CA PRO A 176 -3.43 -4.02 15.64
C PRO A 176 -2.53 -4.15 14.40
N VAL A 177 -3.14 -4.04 13.23
CA VAL A 177 -2.48 -3.89 11.93
C VAL A 177 -3.12 -2.73 11.19
N LEU A 178 -2.33 -2.05 10.37
CA LEU A 178 -2.71 -0.83 9.67
C LEU A 178 -2.45 -1.02 8.18
N GLY A 179 -3.32 -0.45 7.35
CA GLY A 179 -3.10 -0.19 5.94
C GLY A 179 -3.36 1.28 5.64
N TYR A 180 -2.72 1.79 4.60
CA TYR A 180 -2.73 3.19 4.21
C TYR A 180 -3.16 3.34 2.75
N GLY A 181 -3.66 4.51 2.43
CA GLY A 181 -4.10 4.81 1.08
C GLY A 181 -4.26 6.28 0.86
N ALA A 182 -3.54 6.83 -0.12
CA ALA A 182 -3.79 8.18 -0.62
C ALA A 182 -4.41 8.16 -2.01
N HIS A 183 -5.39 9.05 -2.22
CA HIS A 183 -5.97 9.37 -3.52
C HIS A 183 -6.81 10.65 -3.43
N ARG A 184 -6.97 11.40 -4.54
CA ARG A 184 -7.87 12.59 -4.62
C ARG A 184 -9.32 12.32 -4.24
N ASP A 185 -9.82 11.15 -4.66
CA ASP A 185 -11.12 10.62 -4.26
C ASP A 185 -10.97 9.85 -2.94
N PRO A 186 -11.63 10.31 -1.84
CA PRO A 186 -11.54 9.68 -0.53
C PRO A 186 -12.04 8.24 -0.50
N VAL A 187 -12.97 7.86 -1.39
CA VAL A 187 -13.45 6.47 -1.47
C VAL A 187 -12.32 5.58 -1.97
N ARG A 188 -11.65 5.96 -3.07
CA ARG A 188 -10.47 5.24 -3.59
C ARG A 188 -9.32 5.20 -2.60
N ALA A 189 -9.09 6.29 -1.84
CA ALA A 189 -8.09 6.31 -0.77
C ALA A 189 -8.42 5.26 0.32
N ALA A 190 -9.67 5.21 0.76
CA ALA A 190 -10.13 4.24 1.77
C ALA A 190 -10.11 2.79 1.26
N GLU A 191 -10.35 2.57 -0.04
CA GLU A 191 -10.22 1.27 -0.70
C GLU A 191 -8.75 0.81 -0.77
N LYS A 192 -7.81 1.71 -1.10
CA LYS A 192 -6.37 1.43 -1.06
C LYS A 192 -5.95 1.03 0.36
N ALA A 193 -6.38 1.79 1.36
CA ALA A 193 -6.10 1.49 2.78
C ALA A 193 -6.67 0.15 3.23
N LEU A 194 -7.90 -0.19 2.81
CA LEU A 194 -8.49 -1.50 3.09
C LEU A 194 -7.68 -2.63 2.43
N ARG A 195 -7.29 -2.47 1.16
CA ARG A 195 -6.50 -3.49 0.45
C ARG A 195 -5.15 -3.73 1.13
N GLU A 196 -4.43 -2.66 1.46
CA GLU A 196 -3.15 -2.79 2.16
C GLU A 196 -3.36 -3.43 3.54
N LEU A 197 -4.40 -3.05 4.28
CA LEU A 197 -4.72 -3.65 5.57
C LEU A 197 -4.89 -5.17 5.46
N LEU A 198 -5.63 -5.65 4.46
CA LEU A 198 -5.86 -7.10 4.25
C LEU A 198 -4.56 -7.84 3.87
N LEU A 199 -3.64 -7.20 3.13
CA LEU A 199 -2.29 -7.73 2.92
C LEU A 199 -1.49 -7.79 4.24
N MET A 200 -1.60 -6.77 5.08
CA MET A 200 -0.90 -6.74 6.38
C MET A 200 -1.47 -7.76 7.38
N GLU A 201 -2.74 -8.11 7.25
CA GLU A 201 -3.33 -9.21 8.00
C GLU A 201 -2.66 -10.56 7.68
N LEU A 202 -2.18 -10.79 6.45
CA LEU A 202 -1.38 -12.00 6.14
C LEU A 202 -0.06 -12.04 6.91
N ASN A 203 0.64 -10.91 7.03
CA ASN A 203 1.87 -10.85 7.83
C ASN A 203 1.58 -11.20 9.31
N LEU A 204 0.41 -10.81 9.81
CA LEU A 204 -0.05 -11.23 11.14
C LEU A 204 -0.34 -12.74 11.18
N MET A 205 -0.97 -13.31 10.16
CA MET A 205 -1.20 -14.77 10.09
C MET A 205 0.10 -15.56 10.15
N GLU A 206 1.12 -15.14 9.40
CA GLU A 206 2.44 -15.76 9.42
C GLU A 206 3.10 -15.63 10.79
N LEU A 207 2.95 -14.48 11.46
CA LEU A 207 3.44 -14.29 12.82
C LEU A 207 2.73 -15.23 13.82
N LEU A 208 1.40 -15.38 13.71
CA LEU A 208 0.63 -16.28 14.55
C LEU A 208 1.03 -17.74 14.32
N ALA A 209 1.23 -18.16 13.07
CA ALA A 209 1.70 -19.49 12.73
C ALA A 209 3.12 -19.74 13.28
N ALA A 210 4.05 -18.79 13.11
CA ALA A 210 5.42 -18.94 13.58
C ALA A 210 5.52 -19.06 15.12
N ARG A 211 4.64 -18.38 15.88
CA ARG A 211 4.53 -18.55 17.33
C ARG A 211 4.18 -19.99 17.71
N SER A 212 3.25 -20.61 16.98
CA SER A 212 2.84 -22.00 17.20
C SER A 212 3.97 -23.02 16.95
N PHE A 213 4.95 -22.68 16.12
CA PHE A 213 6.09 -23.56 15.78
C PHE A 213 7.42 -23.15 16.41
N GLY A 214 7.46 -22.09 17.25
CA GLY A 214 8.69 -21.62 17.89
C GLY A 214 9.71 -20.99 16.93
N CYS A 215 9.30 -20.57 15.73
CA CYS A 215 10.16 -19.99 14.69
C CYS A 215 10.08 -18.46 14.62
N GLU A 216 9.94 -17.78 15.76
CA GLU A 216 9.60 -16.34 15.82
C GLU A 216 10.70 -15.40 15.28
N GLY A 217 11.96 -15.85 15.23
CA GLY A 217 13.11 -14.99 14.92
C GLY A 217 13.02 -14.28 13.57
N ALA A 218 12.51 -14.98 12.54
CA ALA A 218 12.37 -14.41 11.18
C ALA A 218 11.30 -13.31 11.09
N LEU A 219 10.33 -13.28 12.02
CA LEU A 219 9.19 -12.36 12.00
C LEU A 219 9.28 -11.29 13.10
N GLN A 220 10.47 -11.12 13.70
CA GLN A 220 10.72 -10.09 14.70
C GLN A 220 10.42 -8.66 14.21
N PRO A 221 10.70 -8.27 12.94
CA PRO A 221 10.31 -6.95 12.43
C PRO A 221 8.80 -6.72 12.46
N VAL A 222 8.01 -7.71 12.00
CA VAL A 222 6.54 -7.67 12.00
C VAL A 222 6.01 -7.54 13.43
N ARG A 223 6.55 -8.34 14.35
CA ARG A 223 6.20 -8.30 15.77
C ARG A 223 6.51 -6.94 16.42
N ASN A 224 7.69 -6.39 16.16
CA ASN A 224 8.10 -5.09 16.70
C ASN A 224 7.16 -3.99 16.24
N ARG A 225 6.68 -4.06 14.99
CA ARG A 225 5.78 -3.06 14.45
C ARG A 225 4.36 -3.13 15.01
N ILE A 226 3.77 -4.33 15.11
CA ILE A 226 2.47 -4.53 15.78
C ILE A 226 2.53 -4.00 17.23
N ARG A 227 3.65 -4.23 17.93
CA ARG A 227 3.88 -3.63 19.26
C ARG A 227 3.97 -2.11 19.21
N GLY A 228 4.62 -1.55 18.19
CA GLY A 228 4.66 -0.11 17.94
C GLY A 228 3.27 0.50 17.80
N TYR A 229 2.42 -0.11 16.96
CA TYR A 229 1.01 0.29 16.79
C TYR A 229 0.25 0.26 18.12
N ALA A 230 0.37 -0.82 18.89
CA ALA A 230 -0.32 -0.96 20.17
C ALA A 230 0.14 0.12 21.18
N ARG A 231 1.45 0.38 21.29
CA ARG A 231 2.01 1.39 22.20
C ARG A 231 1.56 2.81 21.86
N ARG A 232 1.45 3.13 20.57
CA ARG A 232 1.11 4.48 20.10
C ARG A 232 -0.38 4.71 19.91
N SER A 233 -1.22 3.67 20.05
CA SER A 233 -2.65 3.71 19.70
C SER A 233 -3.40 4.92 20.28
N ALA A 234 -3.22 5.21 21.58
CA ALA A 234 -3.91 6.32 22.25
C ALA A 234 -3.50 7.70 21.70
N LEU A 235 -2.24 7.85 21.26
CA LEU A 235 -1.75 9.08 20.65
C LEU A 235 -2.23 9.23 19.20
N LEU A 236 -2.20 8.12 18.46
CA LEU A 236 -2.44 8.10 17.01
C LEU A 236 -3.93 8.12 16.64
N PHE A 237 -4.79 7.62 17.52
CA PHE A 237 -6.22 7.50 17.32
C PHE A 237 -6.98 8.12 18.51
N PRO A 238 -6.86 9.43 18.75
CA PRO A 238 -7.57 10.08 19.84
C PRO A 238 -9.08 10.00 19.65
N GLU A 239 -9.83 10.04 20.74
CA GLU A 239 -11.28 10.24 20.67
C GLU A 239 -11.57 11.60 20.06
N ALA A 240 -12.24 11.61 18.91
CA ALA A 240 -12.58 12.81 18.16
C ALA A 240 -13.92 12.63 17.44
N ALA A 241 -14.58 13.74 17.11
CA ALA A 241 -15.80 13.70 16.32
C ALA A 241 -15.52 13.13 14.92
N ALA A 242 -16.30 12.11 14.56
CA ALA A 242 -16.21 11.47 13.26
C ALA A 242 -16.54 12.46 12.13
N ILE A 243 -15.88 12.29 10.99
CA ILE A 243 -16.05 13.14 9.82
C ILE A 243 -16.67 12.39 8.65
N HIS A 244 -17.29 13.17 7.77
CA HIS A 244 -17.55 12.77 6.40
C HIS A 244 -16.41 13.36 5.55
N PRO A 245 -15.51 12.52 5.01
CA PRO A 245 -14.52 12.97 4.04
C PRO A 245 -15.16 13.83 2.96
N GLU A 246 -14.57 14.99 2.72
CA GLU A 246 -15.02 15.87 1.65
C GLU A 246 -14.88 15.18 0.29
N PRO A 247 -15.83 15.38 -0.64
CA PRO A 247 -15.73 14.84 -1.99
C PRO A 247 -14.44 15.32 -2.69
N PRO A 248 -14.04 14.68 -3.80
CA PRO A 248 -12.90 15.13 -4.58
C PRO A 248 -13.09 16.61 -4.95
N GLY A 249 -12.14 17.47 -4.56
CA GLY A 249 -12.11 18.85 -5.00
C GLY A 249 -11.36 19.00 -6.32
N ASP A 250 -11.47 20.16 -6.96
CA ASP A 250 -10.69 20.54 -8.16
C ASP A 250 -9.20 20.82 -7.86
N ALA A 251 -8.75 20.58 -6.63
CA ALA A 251 -7.38 20.87 -6.22
C ALA A 251 -6.39 19.95 -6.94
N ASP A 252 -5.42 20.57 -7.60
CA ASP A 252 -4.29 19.89 -8.20
C ASP A 252 -3.53 19.06 -7.15
N SER A 253 -3.09 17.86 -7.56
CA SER A 253 -2.33 16.91 -6.73
C SER A 253 -1.04 17.51 -6.13
N SER A 254 -0.60 18.66 -6.66
CA SER A 254 0.51 19.47 -6.16
C SER A 254 0.32 19.99 -4.73
N GLY A 255 -0.90 20.00 -4.19
CA GLY A 255 -1.19 20.57 -2.86
C GLY A 255 -0.52 19.88 -1.66
N CYS A 256 0.09 18.70 -1.83
CA CYS A 256 0.77 18.02 -0.72
C CYS A 256 2.18 18.54 -0.44
N PHE A 257 2.81 19.23 -1.39
CA PHE A 257 4.21 19.68 -1.28
C PHE A 257 4.34 21.16 -1.61
N ASP A 258 5.21 21.87 -0.89
CA ASP A 258 5.47 23.29 -1.15
C ASP A 258 6.16 23.47 -2.51
N THR A 259 6.98 22.48 -2.90
CA THR A 259 7.62 22.38 -4.22
C THR A 259 7.14 21.08 -4.89
N PRO A 260 6.75 21.11 -6.18
CA PRO A 260 6.38 19.90 -6.91
C PRO A 260 7.50 18.85 -6.82
N PRO A 261 7.19 17.57 -6.50
CA PRO A 261 8.20 16.53 -6.44
C PRO A 261 8.76 16.22 -7.84
N ALA A 262 10.02 15.81 -7.88
CA ALA A 262 10.65 15.35 -9.11
C ALA A 262 10.16 13.95 -9.46
N CYS A 263 9.31 13.86 -10.48
CA CYS A 263 8.79 12.59 -11.00
C CYS A 263 9.50 12.21 -12.31
N HIS A 264 9.94 10.96 -12.40
CA HIS A 264 10.53 10.42 -13.63
C HIS A 264 10.20 8.94 -13.79
N GLU A 265 10.12 8.51 -15.05
CA GLU A 265 9.98 7.10 -15.40
C GLU A 265 11.32 6.38 -15.23
N ILE A 266 11.28 5.18 -14.66
CA ILE A 266 12.44 4.30 -14.43
C ILE A 266 12.28 2.91 -15.06
N SER A 267 11.15 2.64 -15.70
CA SER A 267 10.94 1.42 -16.49
C SER A 267 11.85 1.39 -17.72
N PRO A 268 12.25 0.20 -18.19
CA PRO A 268 12.83 0.04 -19.52
C PRO A 268 11.84 0.51 -20.60
N PRO A 269 12.29 1.17 -21.69
CA PRO A 269 11.41 1.68 -22.75
C PRO A 269 10.53 0.62 -23.43
N GLU A 270 10.97 -0.64 -23.40
CA GLU A 270 10.26 -1.78 -24.01
C GLU A 270 9.50 -2.62 -22.97
N GLY A 271 9.37 -2.14 -21.73
CA GLY A 271 8.63 -2.83 -20.67
C GLY A 271 7.11 -2.75 -20.88
N PRO A 272 6.34 -3.77 -20.45
CA PRO A 272 4.88 -3.77 -20.60
C PRO A 272 4.17 -2.83 -19.61
N LEU A 273 4.88 -2.35 -18.59
CA LEU A 273 4.37 -1.41 -17.60
C LEU A 273 5.33 -0.22 -17.49
N SER A 274 4.75 0.97 -17.44
CA SER A 274 5.45 2.19 -17.09
C SER A 274 5.60 2.25 -15.56
N VAL A 275 6.82 2.46 -15.09
CA VAL A 275 7.14 2.53 -13.66
C VAL A 275 7.70 3.91 -13.35
N TRP A 276 7.04 4.64 -12.46
CA TRP A 276 7.41 6.00 -12.10
C TRP A 276 7.87 6.07 -10.65
N ILE A 277 8.89 6.89 -10.42
CA ILE A 277 9.32 7.32 -9.08
C ILE A 277 9.02 8.81 -8.94
N CYS A 278 8.44 9.20 -7.80
CA CYS A 278 8.22 10.60 -7.44
C CYS A 278 8.94 10.93 -6.13
N ARG A 279 9.85 11.92 -6.19
CA ARG A 279 10.72 12.30 -5.07
C ARG A 279 10.46 13.73 -4.64
N PRO A 280 9.88 13.96 -3.45
CA PRO A 280 9.73 15.32 -2.93
C PRO A 280 11.07 15.90 -2.50
N ASP A 281 11.23 17.21 -2.68
CA ASP A 281 12.39 17.97 -2.19
C ASP A 281 12.24 18.27 -0.69
N LEU A 282 12.22 17.19 0.10
CA LEU A 282 12.09 17.22 1.55
C LEU A 282 13.06 16.21 2.17
N PRO A 283 13.59 16.49 3.37
CA PRO A 283 14.39 15.50 4.09
C PRO A 283 13.55 14.26 4.41
N ALA A 284 14.20 13.10 4.47
CA ALA A 284 13.55 11.90 4.95
C ALA A 284 13.05 12.10 6.38
N PRO A 285 11.86 11.58 6.74
CA PRO A 285 11.34 11.67 8.09
C PRO A 285 12.26 10.96 9.07
N LEU A 286 12.51 11.60 10.23
CA LEU A 286 13.35 11.04 11.29
C LEU A 286 12.51 10.16 12.21
N PHE A 287 12.61 8.85 12.02
CA PHE A 287 12.05 7.87 12.96
C PHE A 287 13.13 7.46 13.97
N THR A 288 12.80 7.53 15.26
CA THR A 288 13.68 7.08 16.35
C THR A 288 13.32 5.66 16.77
N ASP A 289 14.22 4.97 17.47
CA ASP A 289 13.92 3.65 18.07
C ASP A 289 12.70 3.71 19.01
N GLU A 290 12.55 4.83 19.72
CA GLU A 290 11.39 5.09 20.55
C GLU A 290 10.11 5.26 19.72
N ALA A 291 10.20 5.97 18.59
CA ALA A 291 9.05 6.23 17.75
C ALA A 291 8.61 5.00 16.94
N GLY A 292 9.56 4.14 16.56
CA GLY A 292 9.32 3.03 15.62
C GLY A 292 8.96 3.51 14.22
N LEU A 293 8.61 2.56 13.34
CA LEU A 293 8.27 2.81 11.93
C LEU A 293 6.78 2.52 11.64
N PRO A 294 6.10 3.36 10.83
CA PRO A 294 4.70 3.15 10.48
C PRO A 294 4.46 2.10 9.37
N TYR A 295 5.47 1.67 8.60
CA TYR A 295 5.29 0.80 7.42
C TYR A 295 5.98 -0.56 7.55
N LEU A 296 5.29 -1.64 7.10
CA LEU A 296 5.77 -2.94 6.52
C LEU A 296 7.27 -3.17 6.30
#